data_AF-A0A377N7M3-F1
#
_entry.id   AF-A0A377N7M3-F1
#
_cell.length_a   1.000
_cell.length_b   1.000
_cell.length_c   1.000
_cell.angle_alpha   90.00
_cell.angle_beta   90.00
_cell.angle_gamma   90.00
#
_symmetry.space_group_name_H-M   'P 1'
#
loop_
_entity.id
_entity.type
_entity.pdbx_description
1 polymer ?
#
loop_
_entity_poly.entity_id
_entity_poly.type
_entity_poly.pdbx_seq_one_letter_code
_entity_poly.pdbx_strand_id
1 'polypeptide(L)'
;MEDPEGGPLNKSIELPLLVNALKSDEGRSLEHLHQRVVVALSIAFGRNPANLTFLRESDFERLAPGGEDPCYIIRMPRIKKRFVNPRDDLLDEYLDPHFGAMIEQLIELSKLVPLSFADRAFVNPEERPLLINRNGNKAAILSKDLDNAFNLTSSDISRLLSAFVKRHNIISPLTGELMRVTPRRLRYTLATGLAAEGISKRELARILDHTDTQHVNVYFEMAGRIVKHLDKATAKGFSTYLNFFRGRLINSDENAVNGERDDKHLEFFDEQNPTIQAGIGVCGESSVCHLDPPYSCYLCPKFQPYRHANHEHILECLLAGREERLKKYENARLGIQLDEVIAAVAQVAKLCEEGGDSV
;
A
#
# COMPACT_ATOMS: atom_id res chain seq x y z
N MET A 1 10.58 15.82 13.95
CA MET A 1 11.24 14.98 12.95
C MET A 1 10.82 13.56 13.26
N GLU A 2 9.89 13.01 12.49
CA GLU A 2 9.40 11.64 12.67
C GLU A 2 10.55 10.67 12.38
N ASP A 3 10.66 9.57 13.13
CA ASP A 3 11.67 8.54 12.91
C ASP A 3 11.42 7.89 11.54
N PRO A 4 12.23 8.17 10.50
CA PRO A 4 11.98 7.70 9.14
C PRO A 4 12.16 6.19 9.00
N GLU A 5 12.69 5.50 10.02
CA GLU A 5 13.01 4.07 9.97
C GLU A 5 12.19 3.23 10.98
N GLY A 6 11.66 3.86 12.02
CA GLY A 6 10.82 3.23 13.05
C GLY A 6 9.37 3.72 13.11
N GLY A 7 9.07 4.87 12.53
CA GLY A 7 7.72 5.44 12.37
C GLY A 7 6.94 4.82 11.19
N PRO A 8 5.66 5.17 11.00
CA PRO A 8 4.86 4.66 9.89
C PRO A 8 5.53 4.92 8.53
N LEU A 9 5.25 4.07 7.55
CA LEU A 9 5.57 4.38 6.16
C LEU A 9 4.83 5.64 5.77
N ASN A 10 5.50 6.52 5.03
CA ASN A 10 4.81 7.65 4.43
C ASN A 10 3.78 7.14 3.41
N LYS A 11 2.52 7.53 3.61
CA LYS A 11 1.37 7.08 2.80
C LYS A 11 1.49 7.43 1.32
N SER A 12 2.15 8.54 1.00
CA SER A 12 2.14 9.10 -0.35
C SER A 12 3.36 8.66 -1.17
N ILE A 13 4.46 8.28 -0.51
CA ILE A 13 5.75 8.04 -1.20
C ILE A 13 6.44 6.73 -0.85
N GLU A 14 6.16 6.10 0.30
CA GLU A 14 6.78 4.82 0.68
C GLU A 14 5.79 3.65 0.54
N LEU A 15 4.58 3.79 1.09
CA LEU A 15 3.55 2.75 1.02
C LEU A 15 3.16 2.38 -0.43
N PRO A 16 2.99 3.34 -1.38
CA PRO A 16 2.63 3.01 -2.75
C PRO A 16 3.70 2.18 -3.47
N LEU A 17 4.99 2.38 -3.15
CA LEU A 17 6.08 1.58 -3.70
C LEU A 17 5.93 0.10 -3.30
N LEU A 18 5.64 -0.15 -2.02
CA LEU A 18 5.43 -1.51 -1.50
C LEU A 18 4.20 -2.17 -2.12
N VAL A 19 3.09 -1.43 -2.23
CA VAL A 19 1.83 -1.94 -2.82
C VAL A 19 1.99 -2.22 -4.31
N ASN A 20 2.65 -1.34 -5.06
CA ASN A 20 2.88 -1.52 -6.49
C ASN A 20 3.80 -2.71 -6.75
N ALA A 21 4.90 -2.84 -6.01
CA ALA A 21 5.78 -4.01 -6.08
C ALA A 21 5.03 -5.31 -5.77
N LEU A 22 4.12 -5.31 -4.80
CA LEU A 22 3.29 -6.47 -4.48
C LEU A 22 2.35 -6.84 -5.63
N LYS A 23 1.73 -5.84 -6.27
CA LYS A 23 0.79 -6.05 -7.38
C LYS A 23 1.49 -6.51 -8.66
N SER A 24 2.73 -6.08 -8.91
CA SER A 24 3.51 -6.49 -10.08
C SER A 24 4.33 -7.76 -9.89
N ASP A 25 4.38 -8.31 -8.67
CA ASP A 25 5.18 -9.49 -8.37
C ASP A 25 4.54 -10.78 -8.89
N GLU A 26 5.22 -11.43 -9.85
CA GLU A 26 4.80 -12.70 -10.46
C GLU A 26 5.59 -13.90 -9.91
N GLY A 27 6.36 -13.72 -8.83
CA GLY A 27 7.16 -14.77 -8.22
C GLY A 27 6.32 -15.97 -7.76
N ARG A 28 6.63 -17.17 -8.30
CA ARG A 28 5.89 -18.42 -8.04
C ARG A 28 6.61 -19.42 -7.12
N SER A 29 7.84 -19.14 -6.70
CA SER A 29 8.50 -20.02 -5.72
C SER A 29 7.76 -19.93 -4.38
N LEU A 30 7.85 -21.00 -3.57
CA LEU A 30 7.23 -21.01 -2.24
C LEU A 30 7.69 -19.81 -1.39
N GLU A 31 8.97 -19.46 -1.47
CA GLU A 31 9.51 -18.29 -0.78
C GLU A 31 8.91 -16.98 -1.30
N HIS A 32 8.76 -16.80 -2.61
CA HIS A 32 8.15 -15.58 -3.16
C HIS A 32 6.67 -15.48 -2.78
N LEU A 33 5.93 -16.58 -2.80
CA LEU A 33 4.53 -16.61 -2.35
C LEU A 33 4.40 -16.32 -0.85
N HIS A 34 5.29 -16.88 -0.01
CA HIS A 34 5.37 -16.50 1.40
C HIS A 34 5.62 -15.01 1.59
N GLN A 35 6.56 -14.43 0.84
CA GLN A 35 6.84 -12.99 0.89
C GLN A 35 5.59 -12.17 0.51
N ARG A 36 4.93 -12.51 -0.61
CA ARG A 36 3.73 -11.81 -1.10
C ARG A 36 2.59 -11.87 -0.08
N VAL A 37 2.28 -13.07 0.44
CA VAL A 37 1.21 -13.25 1.44
C VAL A 37 1.54 -12.51 2.74
N VAL A 38 2.78 -12.55 3.22
CA VAL A 38 3.18 -11.81 4.43
C VAL A 38 3.06 -10.30 4.25
N VAL A 39 3.48 -9.75 3.11
CA VAL A 39 3.32 -8.32 2.80
C VAL A 39 1.84 -7.97 2.71
N ALA A 40 1.04 -8.73 1.97
CA ALA A 40 -0.40 -8.51 1.79
C ALA A 40 -1.14 -8.48 3.14
N LEU A 41 -0.99 -9.52 3.97
CA LEU A 41 -1.66 -9.61 5.28
C LEU A 41 -1.18 -8.53 6.25
N SER A 42 0.11 -8.18 6.21
CA SER A 42 0.66 -7.14 7.07
C SER A 42 0.17 -5.74 6.70
N ILE A 43 0.00 -5.45 5.39
CA ILE A 43 -0.60 -4.19 4.90
C ILE A 43 -2.09 -4.16 5.25
N ALA A 44 -2.82 -5.24 5.01
CA ALA A 44 -4.26 -5.31 5.21
C ALA A 44 -4.67 -5.12 6.68
N PHE A 45 -3.95 -5.77 7.61
CA PHE A 45 -4.42 -5.88 9.00
C PHE A 45 -3.51 -5.21 10.04
N GLY A 46 -2.24 -4.93 9.74
CA GLY A 46 -1.32 -4.31 10.69
C GLY A 46 -1.19 -5.08 12.02
N ARG A 47 -1.40 -6.40 12.00
CA ARG A 47 -1.43 -7.24 13.21
C ARG A 47 -0.04 -7.65 13.67
N ASN A 48 0.05 -8.22 14.88
CA ASN A 48 1.32 -8.74 15.39
C ASN A 48 1.75 -9.92 14.48
N PRO A 49 3.05 -10.06 14.14
CA PRO A 49 3.54 -11.20 13.35
C PRO A 49 3.13 -12.55 13.94
N ALA A 50 2.94 -12.66 15.26
CA ALA A 50 2.44 -13.87 15.90
C ALA A 50 1.04 -14.28 15.40
N ASN A 51 0.15 -13.33 15.06
CA ASN A 51 -1.16 -13.66 14.48
C ASN A 51 -0.99 -14.44 13.16
N LEU A 52 0.00 -14.07 12.34
CA LEU A 52 0.28 -14.72 11.04
C LEU A 52 0.95 -16.09 11.22
N THR A 53 1.85 -16.20 12.20
CA THR A 53 2.58 -17.44 12.53
C THR A 53 1.65 -18.63 12.79
N PHE A 54 0.50 -18.40 13.42
CA PHE A 54 -0.42 -19.45 13.83
C PHE A 54 -1.53 -19.73 12.81
N LEU A 55 -1.52 -19.07 11.64
CA LEU A 55 -2.48 -19.38 10.58
C LEU A 55 -2.26 -20.79 10.04
N ARG A 56 -3.38 -21.44 9.69
CA ARG A 56 -3.46 -22.73 9.04
C ARG A 56 -4.05 -22.59 7.65
N GLU A 57 -3.80 -23.57 6.78
CA GLU A 57 -4.41 -23.60 5.44
C GLU A 57 -5.94 -23.58 5.53
N SER A 58 -6.54 -24.21 6.56
CA SER A 58 -7.98 -24.23 6.81
C SER A 58 -8.59 -22.89 7.26
N ASP A 59 -7.77 -21.91 7.65
CA ASP A 59 -8.28 -20.62 8.14
C ASP A 59 -8.71 -19.71 7.00
N PHE A 60 -8.34 -20.03 5.76
CA PHE A 60 -8.67 -19.26 4.57
C PHE A 60 -9.82 -19.91 3.80
N GLU A 61 -10.82 -19.11 3.44
CA GLU A 61 -12.01 -19.58 2.74
C GLU A 61 -12.43 -18.60 1.63
N ARG A 62 -12.84 -19.16 0.49
CA ARG A 62 -13.51 -18.44 -0.60
C ARG A 62 -15.01 -18.72 -0.52
N LEU A 63 -15.80 -17.73 -0.11
CA LEU A 63 -17.23 -17.89 0.18
C LEU A 63 -18.11 -18.05 -1.08
N ALA A 64 -17.68 -17.51 -2.22
CA ALA A 64 -18.43 -17.54 -3.48
C ALA A 64 -17.53 -17.99 -4.65
N PRO A 65 -17.22 -19.29 -4.76
CA PRO A 65 -16.27 -19.80 -5.76
C PRO A 65 -16.71 -19.65 -7.22
N GLY A 66 -18.00 -19.37 -7.48
CA GLY A 66 -18.56 -19.21 -8.82
C GLY A 66 -18.98 -17.78 -9.22
N GLY A 67 -18.75 -16.78 -8.37
CA GLY A 67 -19.07 -15.37 -8.67
C GLY A 67 -17.95 -14.68 -9.46
N GLU A 68 -18.30 -13.68 -10.28
CA GLU A 68 -17.33 -12.82 -10.97
C GLU A 68 -16.45 -12.02 -9.98
N ASP A 69 -16.96 -11.75 -8.77
CA ASP A 69 -16.25 -11.07 -7.70
C ASP A 69 -16.13 -11.98 -6.45
N PRO A 70 -15.00 -12.69 -6.28
CA PRO A 70 -14.84 -13.66 -5.20
C PRO A 70 -14.64 -12.95 -3.85
N CYS A 71 -15.49 -13.30 -2.88
CA CYS A 71 -15.33 -12.88 -1.49
C CYS A 71 -14.45 -13.87 -0.72
N TYR A 72 -13.40 -13.37 -0.09
CA TYR A 72 -12.47 -14.15 0.71
C TYR A 72 -12.54 -13.76 2.19
N ILE A 73 -12.44 -14.77 3.06
CA ILE A 73 -12.31 -14.62 4.49
C ILE A 73 -11.04 -15.32 4.96
N ILE A 74 -10.37 -14.71 5.95
CA ILE A 74 -9.33 -15.36 6.74
C ILE A 74 -9.68 -15.31 8.23
N ARG A 75 -9.69 -16.48 8.88
CA ARG A 75 -9.96 -16.66 10.31
C ARG A 75 -8.67 -16.43 11.10
N MET A 76 -8.42 -15.18 11.46
CA MET A 76 -7.14 -14.76 12.05
C MET A 76 -7.07 -15.12 13.54
N PRO A 77 -6.05 -15.88 14.00
CA PRO A 77 -5.83 -16.16 15.42
C PRO A 77 -5.64 -14.89 16.26
N ARG A 78 -6.23 -14.83 17.46
CA ARG A 78 -6.10 -13.70 18.39
C ARG A 78 -5.09 -14.00 19.49
N ILE A 79 -3.99 -13.25 19.53
CA ILE A 79 -2.88 -13.51 20.46
C ILE A 79 -3.14 -12.76 21.78
N LYS A 80 -3.90 -13.39 22.69
CA LYS A 80 -4.22 -12.79 24.01
C LYS A 80 -3.56 -13.57 25.14
N LYS A 81 -2.96 -12.84 26.09
CA LYS A 81 -2.23 -13.40 27.25
C LYS A 81 -3.02 -14.39 28.12
N ARG A 82 -4.36 -14.36 28.05
CA ARG A 82 -5.24 -15.22 28.85
C ARG A 82 -5.45 -16.62 28.26
N PHE A 83 -5.14 -16.82 26.98
CA PHE A 83 -5.31 -18.11 26.32
C PHE A 83 -4.04 -18.93 26.42
N VAL A 84 -4.22 -20.24 26.55
CA VAL A 84 -3.11 -21.20 26.59
C VAL A 84 -2.68 -21.53 25.17
N ASN A 85 -3.64 -21.71 24.24
CA ASN A 85 -3.35 -21.90 22.83
C ASN A 85 -3.61 -20.60 22.05
N PRO A 86 -2.65 -20.12 21.24
CA PRO A 86 -2.81 -18.97 20.35
C PRO A 86 -4.00 -19.06 19.37
N ARG A 87 -4.53 -20.26 19.13
CA ARG A 87 -5.67 -20.53 18.24
C ARG A 87 -7.00 -20.76 18.98
N ASP A 88 -7.06 -20.56 20.29
CA ASP A 88 -8.31 -20.70 21.09
C ASP A 88 -9.40 -19.69 20.69
N ASP A 89 -9.04 -18.67 19.91
CA ASP A 89 -9.89 -17.53 19.62
C ASP A 89 -9.53 -16.97 18.24
N LEU A 90 -10.47 -17.03 17.31
CA LEU A 90 -10.30 -16.61 15.91
C LEU A 90 -11.20 -15.40 15.62
N LEU A 91 -10.77 -14.56 14.69
CA LEU A 91 -11.57 -13.45 14.17
C LEU A 91 -11.63 -13.51 12.65
N ASP A 92 -12.84 -13.56 12.12
CA ASP A 92 -13.08 -13.51 10.68
C ASP A 92 -12.75 -12.12 10.14
N GLU A 93 -11.90 -12.09 9.12
CA GLU A 93 -11.51 -10.88 8.42
C GLU A 93 -11.71 -11.04 6.92
N TYR A 94 -12.30 -10.02 6.30
CA TYR A 94 -12.49 -9.98 4.85
C TYR A 94 -11.20 -9.56 4.16
N LEU A 95 -10.95 -10.16 3.00
CA LEU A 95 -9.77 -9.90 2.19
C LEU A 95 -10.15 -9.26 0.86
N ASP A 96 -9.32 -8.31 0.43
CA ASP A 96 -9.31 -7.85 -0.94
C ASP A 96 -9.11 -9.05 -1.90
N PRO A 97 -9.85 -9.14 -3.01
CA PRO A 97 -9.75 -10.26 -3.96
C PRO A 97 -8.33 -10.54 -4.46
N HIS A 98 -7.51 -9.50 -4.62
CA HIS A 98 -6.12 -9.65 -5.06
C HIS A 98 -5.26 -10.32 -3.99
N PHE A 99 -5.48 -10.00 -2.71
CA PHE A 99 -4.79 -10.66 -1.59
C PHE A 99 -5.28 -12.09 -1.40
N GLY A 100 -6.58 -12.33 -1.54
CA GLY A 100 -7.15 -13.68 -1.50
C GLY A 100 -6.54 -14.60 -2.57
N ALA A 101 -6.42 -14.11 -3.81
CA ALA A 101 -5.81 -14.87 -4.90
C ALA A 101 -4.34 -15.24 -4.64
N MET A 102 -3.57 -14.40 -3.92
CA MET A 102 -2.20 -14.75 -3.52
C MET A 102 -2.15 -15.89 -2.51
N ILE A 103 -3.12 -15.92 -1.58
CA ILE A 103 -3.24 -16.98 -0.57
C ILE A 103 -3.67 -18.29 -1.23
N GLU A 104 -4.62 -18.25 -2.18
CA GLU A 104 -4.97 -19.43 -2.99
C GLU A 104 -3.74 -20.00 -3.71
N GLN A 105 -2.97 -19.16 -4.40
CA GLN A 105 -1.73 -19.58 -5.08
C GLN A 105 -0.73 -20.23 -4.11
N LEU A 106 -0.58 -19.66 -2.92
CA LEU A 106 0.28 -20.22 -1.88
C LEU A 106 -0.23 -21.59 -1.43
N ILE A 107 -1.51 -21.74 -1.12
CA ILE A 107 -2.10 -23.00 -0.67
C ILE A 107 -1.95 -24.09 -1.74
N GLU A 108 -2.21 -23.78 -3.02
CA GLU A 108 -2.03 -24.75 -4.10
C GLU A 108 -0.60 -25.26 -4.20
N LEU A 109 0.40 -24.38 -4.08
CA LEU A 109 1.80 -24.79 -4.08
C LEU A 109 2.16 -25.56 -2.79
N SER A 110 1.64 -25.12 -1.64
CA SER A 110 1.89 -25.73 -0.34
C SER A 110 1.42 -27.19 -0.28
N LYS A 111 0.34 -27.56 -0.96
CA LYS A 111 -0.12 -28.96 -1.08
C LYS A 111 0.96 -29.93 -1.60
N LEU A 112 1.91 -29.43 -2.41
CA LEU A 112 3.01 -30.22 -2.95
C LEU A 112 4.20 -30.36 -1.98
N VAL A 113 4.14 -29.72 -0.81
CA VAL A 113 5.20 -29.74 0.21
C VAL A 113 4.88 -30.84 1.24
N PRO A 114 5.63 -31.96 1.24
CA PRO A 114 5.45 -33.00 2.25
C PRO A 114 5.93 -32.50 3.61
N LEU A 115 5.11 -32.68 4.63
CA LEU A 115 5.39 -32.30 6.01
C LEU A 115 5.24 -33.52 6.91
N SER A 116 6.33 -33.91 7.57
CA SER A 116 6.34 -35.03 8.51
C SER A 116 7.38 -34.82 9.59
N PHE A 117 7.03 -35.09 10.84
CA PHE A 117 7.94 -35.02 11.98
C PHE A 117 7.51 -36.02 13.06
N ALA A 118 8.46 -36.73 13.66
CA ALA A 118 8.22 -37.74 14.71
C ALA A 118 7.08 -38.73 14.36
N ASP A 119 7.18 -39.34 13.18
CA ASP A 119 6.21 -40.30 12.62
C ASP A 119 4.78 -39.76 12.36
N ARG A 120 4.54 -38.46 12.58
CA ARG A 120 3.29 -37.78 12.22
C ARG A 120 3.44 -37.09 10.86
N ALA A 121 2.53 -37.38 9.94
CA ALA A 121 2.37 -36.67 8.68
C ALA A 121 1.29 -35.59 8.80
N PHE A 122 1.56 -34.39 8.28
CA PHE A 122 0.65 -33.24 8.34
C PHE A 122 -0.04 -33.09 6.98
N VAL A 123 -1.16 -33.81 6.82
CA VAL A 123 -1.90 -33.89 5.56
C VAL A 123 -3.15 -33.03 5.59
N ASN A 124 -3.76 -32.85 6.77
CA ASN A 124 -5.01 -32.10 6.91
C ASN A 124 -4.74 -30.59 6.89
N PRO A 125 -5.52 -29.78 6.16
CA PRO A 125 -5.37 -28.32 6.12
C PRO A 125 -5.42 -27.64 7.50
N GLU A 126 -6.11 -28.24 8.48
CA GLU A 126 -6.21 -27.75 9.87
C GLU A 126 -4.88 -27.84 10.64
N GLU A 127 -4.02 -28.78 10.24
CA GLU A 127 -2.74 -29.06 10.88
C GLU A 127 -1.58 -28.39 10.13
N ARG A 128 -1.83 -27.96 8.89
CA ARG A 128 -0.80 -27.40 8.00
C ARG A 128 -0.73 -25.89 8.17
N PRO A 129 0.44 -25.32 8.50
CA PRO A 129 0.62 -23.87 8.56
C PRO A 129 0.37 -23.23 7.21
N LEU A 130 -0.31 -22.07 7.18
CA LEU A 130 -0.45 -21.31 5.95
C LEU A 130 0.93 -20.87 5.42
N LEU A 131 1.83 -20.50 6.33
CA LEU A 131 3.20 -20.12 6.05
C LEU A 131 4.15 -21.22 6.56
N ILE A 132 4.67 -22.03 5.64
CA ILE A 132 5.41 -23.25 5.96
C ILE A 132 6.90 -22.95 6.20
N ASN A 133 7.41 -23.37 7.35
CA ASN A 133 8.85 -23.45 7.62
C ASN A 133 9.39 -24.83 7.26
N ARG A 134 9.93 -24.99 6.05
CA ARG A 134 10.51 -26.28 5.59
C ARG A 134 11.66 -26.80 6.44
N ASN A 135 12.37 -25.90 7.13
CA ASN A 135 13.49 -26.26 8.01
C ASN A 135 13.04 -26.64 9.43
N GLY A 136 11.74 -26.50 9.71
CA GLY A 136 11.15 -26.70 11.02
C GLY A 136 11.40 -25.55 11.99
N ASN A 137 10.46 -25.36 12.90
CA ASN A 137 10.59 -24.47 14.05
C ASN A 137 11.40 -25.18 15.13
N LYS A 138 12.69 -24.81 15.24
CA LYS A 138 13.61 -25.43 16.20
C LYS A 138 13.10 -25.36 17.64
N ALA A 139 12.51 -24.24 18.05
CA ALA A 139 12.00 -24.09 19.41
C ALA A 139 10.84 -25.05 19.69
N ALA A 140 9.87 -25.12 18.78
CA ALA A 140 8.73 -26.03 18.89
C ALA A 140 9.17 -27.51 18.87
N ILE A 141 10.09 -27.85 17.98
CA ILE A 141 10.65 -29.21 17.88
C ILE A 141 11.36 -29.61 19.19
N LEU A 142 12.18 -28.72 19.76
CA LEU A 142 12.89 -28.98 21.02
C LEU A 142 11.93 -29.11 22.20
N SER A 143 10.84 -28.33 22.23
CA SER A 143 9.81 -28.41 23.27
C SER A 143 8.78 -29.51 23.04
N LYS A 144 8.92 -30.32 21.98
CA LYS A 144 7.94 -31.34 21.55
C LYS A 144 6.54 -30.78 21.27
N ASP A 145 6.46 -29.52 20.86
CA ASP A 145 5.26 -28.89 20.35
C ASP A 145 5.10 -29.28 18.87
N LEU A 146 4.47 -30.44 18.65
CA LEU A 146 4.32 -31.03 17.33
C LEU A 146 3.43 -30.17 16.42
N ASP A 147 2.40 -29.53 16.98
CA ASP A 147 1.45 -28.73 16.19
C ASP A 147 2.11 -27.50 15.57
N ASN A 148 3.20 -26.99 16.18
CA ASN A 148 3.92 -25.82 15.68
C ASN A 148 5.29 -26.16 15.07
N ALA A 149 5.58 -27.45 14.84
CA ALA A 149 6.85 -27.93 14.32
C ALA A 149 7.23 -27.32 12.97
N PHE A 150 6.26 -26.90 12.16
CA PHE A 150 6.49 -26.29 10.84
C PHE A 150 6.06 -24.81 10.75
N ASN A 151 5.69 -24.17 11.87
CA ASN A 151 5.34 -22.75 11.84
C ASN A 151 6.59 -21.89 11.60
N LEU A 152 6.45 -20.82 10.83
CA LEU A 152 7.44 -19.74 10.84
C LEU A 152 7.45 -19.03 12.21
N THR A 153 8.56 -18.39 12.57
CA THR A 153 8.64 -17.54 13.77
C THR A 153 8.29 -16.09 13.46
N SER A 154 8.02 -15.27 14.47
CA SER A 154 7.83 -13.82 14.26
C SER A 154 9.06 -13.13 13.62
N SER A 155 10.25 -13.66 13.87
CA SER A 155 11.48 -13.22 13.19
C SER A 155 11.52 -13.62 11.73
N ASP A 156 10.98 -14.78 11.37
CA ASP A 156 10.87 -15.20 9.97
C ASP A 156 9.89 -14.32 9.20
N ILE A 157 8.76 -13.93 9.80
CA ILE A 157 7.84 -12.95 9.21
C ILE A 157 8.57 -11.63 8.90
N SER A 158 9.35 -11.13 9.86
CA SER A 158 10.15 -9.91 9.65
C SER A 158 11.21 -10.09 8.55
N ARG A 159 11.85 -11.26 8.49
CA ARG A 159 12.82 -11.61 7.45
C ARG A 159 12.18 -11.68 6.06
N LEU A 160 10.97 -12.22 5.94
CA LEU A 160 10.22 -12.29 4.68
C LEU A 160 9.86 -10.89 4.16
N LEU A 161 9.43 -9.98 5.03
CA LEU A 161 9.21 -8.57 4.66
C LEU A 161 10.50 -7.92 4.13
N SER A 162 11.61 -8.06 4.86
CA SER A 162 12.90 -7.51 4.43
C SER A 162 13.41 -8.15 3.13
N ALA A 163 13.18 -9.45 2.93
CA ALA A 163 13.56 -10.16 1.72
C ALA A 163 12.74 -9.68 0.50
N PHE A 164 11.45 -9.41 0.68
CA PHE A 164 10.60 -8.82 -0.36
C PHE A 164 11.14 -7.47 -0.82
N VAL A 165 11.40 -6.56 0.13
CA VAL A 165 11.96 -5.22 -0.17
C VAL A 165 13.29 -5.35 -0.91
N LYS A 166 14.20 -6.23 -0.44
CA LYS A 166 15.49 -6.48 -1.09
C LYS A 166 15.33 -6.99 -2.51
N ARG A 167 14.45 -7.97 -2.72
CA ARG A 167 14.24 -8.60 -4.04
C ARG A 167 13.70 -7.61 -5.07
N HIS A 168 12.86 -6.69 -4.64
CA HIS A 168 12.27 -5.65 -5.49
C HIS A 168 13.05 -4.33 -5.50
N ASN A 169 14.20 -4.29 -4.82
CA ASN A 169 15.05 -3.10 -4.65
C ASN A 169 14.24 -1.84 -4.29
N ILE A 170 13.34 -1.95 -3.31
CA ILE A 170 12.45 -0.86 -2.95
C ILE A 170 13.23 0.16 -2.12
N ILE A 171 13.60 1.28 -2.73
CA ILE A 171 14.32 2.38 -2.09
C ILE A 171 13.32 3.34 -1.45
N SER A 172 13.53 3.69 -0.18
CA SER A 172 12.73 4.73 0.47
C SER A 172 13.15 6.08 -0.11
N PRO A 173 12.23 6.86 -0.67
CA PRO A 173 12.59 8.16 -1.19
C PRO A 173 13.10 9.08 -0.05
N LEU A 174 12.57 8.94 1.17
CA LEU A 174 12.96 9.75 2.33
C LEU A 174 14.41 9.56 2.76
N THR A 175 14.92 8.34 2.67
CA THR A 175 16.27 8.02 3.16
C THR A 175 17.28 7.80 2.04
N GLY A 176 16.83 7.55 0.80
CA GLY A 176 17.69 7.17 -0.32
C GLY A 176 18.26 5.75 -0.20
N GLU A 177 17.89 5.02 0.86
CA GLU A 177 18.37 3.68 1.19
C GLU A 177 17.28 2.64 0.98
N LEU A 178 17.65 1.36 1.02
CA LEU A 178 16.67 0.27 0.95
C LEU A 178 15.61 0.41 2.06
N MET A 179 14.35 0.49 1.68
CA MET A 179 13.24 0.82 2.58
C MET A 179 13.09 -0.23 3.70
N ARG A 180 13.24 0.20 4.95
CA ARG A 180 13.07 -0.70 6.08
C ARG A 180 11.59 -0.96 6.38
N VAL A 181 11.10 -2.14 6.00
CA VAL A 181 9.74 -2.58 6.30
C VAL A 181 9.74 -3.61 7.42
N THR A 182 8.98 -3.34 8.49
CA THR A 182 8.80 -4.28 9.61
C THR A 182 7.31 -4.41 9.95
N PRO A 183 6.88 -5.50 10.63
CA PRO A 183 5.48 -5.65 11.02
C PRO A 183 4.99 -4.47 11.88
N ARG A 184 5.86 -3.95 12.75
CA ARG A 184 5.57 -2.76 13.56
C ARG A 184 5.35 -1.52 12.68
N ARG A 185 6.18 -1.31 11.66
CA ARG A 185 6.06 -0.17 10.75
C ARG A 185 4.73 -0.21 9.99
N LEU A 186 4.34 -1.38 9.48
CA LEU A 186 3.06 -1.59 8.79
C LEU A 186 1.86 -1.43 9.73
N ARG A 187 1.95 -1.93 10.97
CA ARG A 187 0.95 -1.68 12.03
C ARG A 187 0.74 -0.18 12.26
N TYR A 188 1.83 0.56 12.43
CA TYR A 188 1.75 2.01 12.62
C TYR A 188 1.16 2.70 11.40
N THR A 189 1.57 2.29 10.19
CA THR A 189 1.07 2.85 8.91
C THR A 189 -0.45 2.70 8.79
N LEU A 190 -0.98 1.50 9.04
CA LEU A 190 -2.41 1.25 9.03
C LEU A 190 -3.11 2.06 10.13
N ALA A 191 -2.59 2.00 11.36
CA ALA A 191 -3.25 2.58 12.52
C ALA A 191 -3.31 4.11 12.49
N THR A 192 -2.20 4.78 12.15
CA THR A 192 -2.20 6.24 11.97
C THR A 192 -3.04 6.62 10.76
N GLY A 193 -3.09 5.76 9.75
CA GLY A 193 -3.91 6.00 8.58
C GLY A 193 -5.40 6.01 8.86
N LEU A 194 -5.91 4.97 9.53
CA LEU A 194 -7.31 4.88 9.94
C LEU A 194 -7.65 5.98 10.96
N ALA A 195 -6.71 6.31 11.86
CA ALA A 195 -6.88 7.41 12.81
C ALA A 195 -7.05 8.77 12.10
N ALA A 196 -6.26 9.04 11.05
CA ALA A 196 -6.41 10.24 10.23
C ALA A 196 -7.77 10.28 9.51
N GLU A 197 -8.30 9.12 9.13
CA GLU A 197 -9.62 8.95 8.51
C GLU A 197 -10.79 9.02 9.52
N GLY A 198 -10.51 9.33 10.80
CA GLY A 198 -11.54 9.55 11.82
C GLY A 198 -12.14 8.28 12.40
N ILE A 199 -11.46 7.13 12.27
CA ILE A 199 -11.94 5.88 12.88
C ILE A 199 -12.12 6.02 14.40
N SER A 200 -13.13 5.35 14.96
CA SER A 200 -13.28 5.33 16.42
C SER A 200 -12.16 4.54 17.10
N LYS A 201 -11.76 4.94 18.31
CA LYS A 201 -10.78 4.23 19.14
C LYS A 201 -11.13 2.75 19.34
N ARG A 202 -12.43 2.46 19.53
CA ARG A 202 -12.94 1.09 19.71
C ARG A 202 -12.74 0.24 18.47
N GLU A 203 -13.02 0.81 17.30
CA GLU A 203 -12.89 0.08 16.03
C GLU A 203 -11.42 -0.13 15.65
N LEU A 204 -10.56 0.86 15.89
CA LEU A 204 -9.11 0.70 15.71
C LEU A 204 -8.55 -0.38 16.64
N ALA A 205 -9.01 -0.43 17.90
CA ALA A 205 -8.63 -1.48 18.84
C ALA A 205 -9.07 -2.87 18.34
N ARG A 206 -10.26 -3.00 17.73
CA ARG A 206 -10.74 -4.26 17.13
C ARG A 206 -9.84 -4.72 15.99
N ILE A 207 -9.55 -3.85 15.03
CA ILE A 207 -8.73 -4.15 13.83
C ILE A 207 -7.32 -4.61 14.24
N LEU A 208 -6.72 -3.91 15.20
CA LEU A 208 -5.37 -4.19 15.68
C LEU A 208 -5.28 -5.36 16.67
N ASP A 209 -6.40 -6.02 16.97
CA ASP A 209 -6.54 -7.09 17.97
C ASP A 209 -6.07 -6.66 19.38
N HIS A 210 -6.39 -5.42 19.77
CA HIS A 210 -6.20 -4.96 21.14
C HIS A 210 -7.36 -5.42 22.04
N THR A 211 -7.04 -5.73 23.30
CA THR A 211 -8.04 -6.03 24.32
C THR A 211 -8.82 -4.78 24.76
N ASP A 212 -8.17 -3.61 24.71
CA ASP A 212 -8.73 -2.34 25.14
C ASP A 212 -8.23 -1.17 24.27
N THR A 213 -8.68 0.04 24.60
CA THR A 213 -8.33 1.28 23.89
C THR A 213 -7.16 2.04 24.52
N GLN A 214 -6.50 1.52 25.55
CA GLN A 214 -5.47 2.27 26.29
C GLN A 214 -4.28 2.63 25.39
N HIS A 215 -3.93 1.72 24.48
CA HIS A 215 -2.76 1.86 23.62
C HIS A 215 -3.04 2.48 22.25
N VAL A 216 -4.29 2.83 21.92
CA VAL A 216 -4.59 3.36 20.57
C VAL A 216 -4.32 4.87 20.44
N ASN A 217 -4.29 5.61 21.55
CA ASN A 217 -4.11 7.07 21.54
C ASN A 217 -2.81 7.51 20.83
N VAL A 218 -1.74 6.72 20.97
CA VAL A 218 -0.45 7.00 20.30
C VAL A 218 -0.60 7.13 18.78
N TYR A 219 -1.53 6.38 18.16
CA TYR A 219 -1.76 6.46 16.72
C TYR A 219 -2.51 7.73 16.31
N PHE A 220 -3.43 8.22 17.13
CA PHE A 220 -4.13 9.48 16.88
C PHE A 220 -3.20 10.69 17.02
N GLU A 221 -2.34 10.68 18.04
CA GLU A 221 -1.33 11.73 18.23
C GLU A 221 -0.33 11.77 17.07
N MET A 222 0.08 10.60 16.57
CA MET A 222 0.94 10.50 15.40
C MET A 222 0.23 10.92 14.12
N ALA A 223 -1.03 10.52 13.91
CA ALA A 223 -1.82 10.92 12.75
C ALA A 223 -1.92 12.45 12.61
N GLY A 224 -2.14 13.17 13.72
CA GLY A 224 -2.15 14.64 13.73
C GLY A 224 -0.79 15.29 13.41
N ARG A 225 0.33 14.57 13.53
CA ARG A 225 1.68 15.04 13.19
C ARG A 225 2.04 14.75 11.72
N ILE A 226 1.62 13.61 11.19
CA ILE A 226 1.91 13.13 9.82
C ILE A 226 1.26 14.01 8.74
N VAL A 227 0.16 14.70 9.05
CA VAL A 227 -0.51 15.63 8.10
C VAL A 227 0.40 16.80 7.67
N LYS A 228 1.54 17.01 8.33
CA LYS A 228 2.48 18.10 8.09
C LYS A 228 3.45 17.80 6.92
N HIS A 229 3.15 18.47 5.81
CA HIS A 229 4.03 18.90 4.71
C HIS A 229 4.68 17.82 3.81
N LEU A 230 4.03 17.56 2.67
CA LEU A 230 4.74 17.30 1.43
C LEU A 230 5.21 18.66 0.91
N ASP A 231 6.52 18.90 0.83
CA ASP A 231 7.06 20.13 0.24
C ASP A 231 7.51 19.91 -1.21
N LYS A 232 7.82 21.00 -1.91
CA LYS A 232 8.16 20.99 -3.34
C LYS A 232 9.40 20.16 -3.67
N ALA A 233 10.44 20.29 -2.84
CA ALA A 233 11.70 19.56 -3.03
C ALA A 233 11.49 18.05 -2.83
N THR A 234 10.70 17.69 -1.82
CA THR A 234 10.25 16.33 -1.51
C THR A 234 9.45 15.76 -2.68
N ALA A 235 8.43 16.48 -3.17
CA ALA A 235 7.59 16.02 -4.29
C ALA A 235 8.40 15.80 -5.59
N LYS A 236 9.31 16.73 -5.94
CA LYS A 236 10.18 16.61 -7.13
C LYS A 236 11.23 15.52 -7.02
N GLY A 237 11.89 15.39 -5.86
CA GLY A 237 12.89 14.34 -5.66
C GLY A 237 12.28 12.95 -5.82
N PHE A 238 11.03 12.79 -5.36
CA PHE A 238 10.36 11.49 -5.30
C PHE A 238 9.57 11.12 -6.54
N SER A 239 9.27 12.08 -7.41
CA SER A 239 8.60 11.81 -8.69
C SER A 239 9.36 10.83 -9.58
N THR A 240 10.68 10.73 -9.42
CA THR A 240 11.54 9.74 -10.11
C THR A 240 11.23 8.29 -9.73
N TYR A 241 10.77 8.05 -8.50
CA TYR A 241 10.56 6.71 -7.94
C TYR A 241 9.08 6.28 -8.01
N LEU A 242 8.17 7.22 -8.27
CA LEU A 242 6.74 7.03 -8.19
C LEU A 242 6.10 7.18 -9.58
N ASN A 243 5.46 6.12 -10.08
CA ASN A 243 4.73 6.13 -11.36
C ASN A 243 3.26 6.54 -11.17
N PHE A 244 3.02 7.77 -10.69
CA PHE A 244 1.66 8.29 -10.50
C PHE A 244 1.08 8.89 -11.78
N PHE A 245 1.90 9.58 -12.58
CA PHE A 245 1.48 10.04 -13.89
C PHE A 245 1.34 8.86 -14.84
N ARG A 246 0.15 8.69 -15.41
CA ARG A 246 -0.18 7.59 -16.34
C ARG A 246 -0.48 8.07 -17.76
N GLY A 247 -0.45 9.38 -17.99
CA GLY A 247 -0.74 10.00 -19.27
C GLY A 247 0.46 9.98 -20.21
N ARG A 248 0.40 10.81 -21.26
CA ARG A 248 1.47 10.95 -22.27
C ARG A 248 1.75 12.42 -22.56
N LEU A 249 3.01 12.82 -22.45
CA LEU A 249 3.44 14.17 -22.86
C LEU A 249 3.30 14.38 -24.36
N ILE A 250 2.82 15.57 -24.73
CA ILE A 250 2.66 16.04 -26.11
C ILE A 250 3.39 17.37 -26.31
N ASN A 251 3.87 17.62 -27.53
CA ASN A 251 4.53 18.90 -27.86
C ASN A 251 3.54 19.94 -28.41
N SER A 252 2.54 19.49 -29.18
CA SER A 252 1.49 20.31 -29.80
C SER A 252 0.20 19.50 -29.96
N ASP A 253 -0.88 20.18 -30.34
CA ASP A 253 -2.19 19.59 -30.62
C ASP A 253 -2.15 18.53 -31.73
N GLU A 254 -1.24 18.68 -32.69
CA GLU A 254 -1.04 17.74 -33.79
C GLU A 254 -0.59 16.36 -33.29
N ASN A 255 -0.02 16.29 -32.09
CA ASN A 255 0.39 15.04 -31.45
C ASN A 255 -0.65 14.51 -30.45
N ALA A 256 -1.74 15.25 -30.23
CA ALA A 256 -2.76 14.94 -29.25
C ALA A 256 -3.93 14.18 -29.88
N VAL A 257 -4.44 13.18 -29.17
CA VAL A 257 -5.79 12.68 -29.41
C VAL A 257 -6.79 13.79 -29.05
N ASN A 258 -7.62 14.19 -30.01
CA ASN A 258 -8.55 15.32 -29.95
C ASN A 258 -7.91 16.72 -29.90
N GLY A 259 -6.69 16.91 -30.40
CA GLY A 259 -6.04 18.23 -30.40
C GLY A 259 -6.80 19.29 -31.21
N GLU A 260 -7.58 18.87 -32.20
CA GLU A 260 -8.42 19.76 -33.02
C GLU A 260 -9.73 20.19 -32.33
N ARG A 261 -10.00 19.71 -31.11
CA ARG A 261 -11.28 19.94 -30.41
C ARG A 261 -11.11 20.89 -29.24
N ASP A 262 -11.65 22.09 -29.38
CA ASP A 262 -11.64 23.13 -28.33
C ASP A 262 -12.23 22.62 -27.00
N ASP A 263 -13.27 21.78 -27.03
CA ASP A 263 -13.93 21.24 -25.83
C ASP A 263 -13.09 20.22 -25.04
N LYS A 264 -11.90 19.87 -25.53
CA LYS A 264 -10.97 18.91 -24.92
C LYS A 264 -9.74 19.57 -24.32
N HIS A 265 -9.54 20.86 -24.56
CA HIS A 265 -8.46 21.62 -23.98
C HIS A 265 -8.73 21.82 -22.48
N LEU A 266 -7.72 21.52 -21.68
CA LEU A 266 -7.79 21.60 -20.23
C LEU A 266 -7.02 22.82 -19.77
N GLU A 267 -7.63 23.58 -18.88
CA GLU A 267 -7.05 24.77 -18.28
C GLU A 267 -6.92 24.58 -16.76
N PHE A 268 -5.84 25.12 -16.21
CA PHE A 268 -5.67 25.27 -14.77
C PHE A 268 -6.02 26.69 -14.36
N PHE A 269 -6.86 26.78 -13.33
CA PHE A 269 -7.22 28.04 -12.69
C PHE A 269 -6.58 28.10 -11.31
N ASP A 270 -5.75 29.11 -11.08
CA ASP A 270 -5.24 29.37 -9.74
C ASP A 270 -6.35 30.00 -8.88
N GLU A 271 -6.89 29.24 -7.92
CA GLU A 271 -7.91 29.74 -6.98
C GLU A 271 -7.44 30.95 -6.16
N GLN A 272 -6.13 31.08 -5.91
CA GLN A 272 -5.56 32.21 -5.17
C GLN A 272 -5.37 33.43 -6.07
N ASN A 273 -5.28 33.23 -7.39
CA ASN A 273 -5.12 34.30 -8.37
C ASN A 273 -5.89 33.97 -9.67
N PRO A 274 -7.23 34.15 -9.69
CA PRO A 274 -8.11 33.65 -10.76
C PRO A 274 -7.85 34.21 -12.17
N THR A 275 -6.99 35.22 -12.29
CA THR A 275 -6.55 35.81 -13.56
C THR A 275 -5.46 35.01 -14.25
N ILE A 276 -4.83 34.05 -13.55
CA ILE A 276 -3.83 33.14 -14.12
C ILE A 276 -4.55 31.88 -14.61
N GLN A 277 -4.67 31.78 -15.93
CA GLN A 277 -5.15 30.60 -16.65
C GLN A 277 -4.00 30.03 -17.45
N ALA A 278 -3.72 28.75 -17.26
CA ALA A 278 -2.69 28.05 -18.02
C ALA A 278 -3.30 26.85 -18.75
N GLY A 279 -3.13 26.79 -20.07
CA GLY A 279 -3.44 25.59 -20.83
C GLY A 279 -2.50 24.46 -20.40
N ILE A 280 -3.05 23.39 -19.83
CA ILE A 280 -2.26 22.31 -19.23
C ILE A 280 -2.15 21.08 -20.11
N GLY A 281 -3.03 20.91 -21.09
CA GLY A 281 -3.02 19.76 -21.99
C GLY A 281 -4.38 19.47 -22.61
N VAL A 282 -4.48 18.30 -23.25
CA VAL A 282 -5.68 17.85 -23.96
C VAL A 282 -6.21 16.55 -23.34
N CYS A 283 -7.53 16.44 -23.22
CA CYS A 283 -8.21 15.22 -22.80
C CYS A 283 -8.37 14.24 -23.98
N GLY A 284 -7.76 13.06 -23.87
CA GLY A 284 -7.92 11.97 -24.86
C GLY A 284 -9.22 11.16 -24.73
N GLU A 285 -10.15 11.55 -23.85
CA GLU A 285 -11.46 10.88 -23.75
C GLU A 285 -12.31 11.17 -24.98
N SER A 286 -13.06 10.17 -25.44
CA SER A 286 -13.97 10.31 -26.59
C SER A 286 -15.18 11.20 -26.26
N SER A 287 -15.86 10.94 -25.13
CA SER A 287 -16.95 11.73 -24.58
C SER A 287 -16.48 12.97 -23.81
N VAL A 288 -17.36 13.93 -23.59
CA VAL A 288 -17.07 15.06 -22.69
C VAL A 288 -16.75 14.51 -21.30
N CYS A 289 -15.62 14.95 -20.73
CA CYS A 289 -15.21 14.57 -19.38
C CYS A 289 -15.78 15.61 -18.41
N HIS A 290 -16.41 15.15 -17.33
CA HIS A 290 -17.02 16.00 -16.30
C HIS A 290 -16.24 15.99 -14.98
N LEU A 291 -15.01 15.47 -15.00
CA LEU A 291 -14.12 15.47 -13.84
C LEU A 291 -13.36 16.79 -13.76
N ASP A 292 -12.92 17.14 -12.55
CA ASP A 292 -12.35 18.43 -12.22
C ASP A 292 -10.83 18.50 -12.54
N PRO A 293 -10.38 19.29 -13.53
CA PRO A 293 -8.97 19.56 -13.77
C PRO A 293 -8.44 20.58 -12.76
N PRO A 294 -7.17 20.49 -12.31
CA PRO A 294 -6.17 19.50 -12.69
C PRO A 294 -6.26 18.20 -11.87
N TYR A 295 -7.08 18.18 -10.82
CA TYR A 295 -7.08 17.17 -9.76
C TYR A 295 -7.36 15.75 -10.26
N SER A 296 -8.17 15.61 -11.30
CA SER A 296 -8.47 14.32 -11.91
C SER A 296 -7.52 13.95 -13.05
N CYS A 297 -6.90 14.94 -13.70
CA CYS A 297 -6.24 14.75 -14.98
C CYS A 297 -4.84 14.13 -14.85
N TYR A 298 -4.02 14.58 -13.89
CA TYR A 298 -2.64 14.10 -13.78
C TYR A 298 -2.50 12.61 -13.41
N LEU A 299 -3.52 12.02 -12.80
CA LEU A 299 -3.59 10.59 -12.51
C LEU A 299 -4.26 9.78 -13.63
N CYS A 300 -4.90 10.47 -14.58
CA CYS A 300 -5.68 9.85 -15.63
C CYS A 300 -4.79 9.37 -16.79
N PRO A 301 -4.92 8.11 -17.23
CA PRO A 301 -4.13 7.59 -18.37
C PRO A 301 -4.47 8.25 -19.70
N LYS A 302 -5.61 8.95 -19.80
CA LYS A 302 -6.06 9.66 -21.01
C LYS A 302 -5.58 11.10 -21.09
N PHE A 303 -4.91 11.59 -20.05
CA PHE A 303 -4.45 12.98 -20.03
C PHE A 303 -3.18 13.15 -20.86
N GLN A 304 -3.16 14.21 -21.68
CA GLN A 304 -2.04 14.53 -22.57
C GLN A 304 -1.49 15.93 -22.25
N PRO A 305 -0.61 16.08 -21.24
CA PRO A 305 -0.07 17.38 -20.87
C PRO A 305 0.89 17.95 -21.92
N TYR A 306 0.84 19.27 -22.12
CA TYR A 306 1.78 19.97 -22.99
C TYR A 306 3.16 20.07 -22.34
N ARG A 307 4.20 19.63 -23.04
CA ARG A 307 5.58 19.69 -22.54
C ARG A 307 6.02 21.12 -22.16
N HIS A 308 5.51 22.13 -22.86
CA HIS A 308 5.86 23.53 -22.66
C HIS A 308 4.95 24.27 -21.67
N ALA A 309 3.93 23.61 -21.11
CA ALA A 309 3.09 24.22 -20.08
C ALA A 309 3.85 24.34 -18.75
N ASN A 310 3.51 25.38 -17.99
CA ASN A 310 4.16 25.67 -16.71
C ASN A 310 3.62 24.78 -15.58
N HIS A 311 3.93 23.49 -15.65
CA HIS A 311 3.55 22.51 -14.63
C HIS A 311 4.23 22.76 -13.27
N GLU A 312 5.34 23.49 -13.28
CA GLU A 312 6.01 23.94 -12.07
C GLU A 312 5.14 24.89 -11.25
N HIS A 313 4.49 25.84 -11.91
CA HIS A 313 3.58 26.76 -11.27
C HIS A 313 2.34 26.04 -10.70
N ILE A 314 1.80 25.07 -11.44
CA ILE A 314 0.68 24.23 -10.94
C ILE A 314 1.09 23.48 -9.67
N LEU A 315 2.29 22.90 -9.65
CA LEU A 315 2.84 22.22 -8.47
C LEU A 315 2.91 23.17 -7.27
N GLU A 316 3.41 24.39 -7.46
CA GLU A 316 3.47 25.43 -6.43
C GLU A 316 2.08 25.78 -5.88
N CYS A 317 1.10 26.02 -6.76
CA CYS A 317 -0.27 26.34 -6.36
C CYS A 317 -0.93 25.19 -5.59
N LEU A 318 -0.72 23.93 -6.01
CA LEU A 318 -1.26 22.76 -5.31
C LEU A 318 -0.63 22.57 -3.93
N LEU A 319 0.68 22.79 -3.80
CA LEU A 319 1.39 22.74 -2.53
C LEU A 319 0.95 23.87 -1.58
N ALA A 320 0.84 25.10 -2.09
CA ALA A 320 0.40 26.26 -1.32
C ALA A 320 -1.04 26.10 -0.81
N GLY A 321 -1.95 25.64 -1.67
CA GLY A 321 -3.36 25.40 -1.31
C GLY A 321 -3.62 24.12 -0.52
N ARG A 322 -2.60 23.27 -0.30
CA ARG A 322 -2.76 21.96 0.37
C ARG A 322 -3.31 22.08 1.79
N GLU A 323 -2.73 22.96 2.61
CA GLU A 323 -3.17 23.10 4.00
C GLU A 323 -4.57 23.67 4.14
N GLU A 324 -4.91 24.66 3.33
CA GLU A 324 -6.22 25.29 3.35
C GLU A 324 -7.31 24.31 2.92
N ARG A 325 -7.05 23.49 1.89
CA ARG A 325 -7.98 22.43 1.46
C ARG A 325 -8.13 21.34 2.52
N LEU A 326 -7.04 20.91 3.15
CA LEU A 326 -7.10 19.95 4.26
C LEU A 326 -7.95 20.47 5.44
N LYS A 327 -7.81 21.75 5.79
CA LYS A 327 -8.61 22.40 6.83
C LYS A 327 -10.08 22.55 6.41
N LYS A 328 -10.34 22.92 5.15
CA LYS A 328 -11.68 23.18 4.63
C LYS A 328 -12.56 21.93 4.58
N TYR A 329 -11.98 20.77 4.33
CA TYR A 329 -12.74 19.54 4.07
C TYR A 329 -12.72 18.53 5.23
N GLU A 330 -11.94 18.74 6.31
CA GLU A 330 -11.80 17.84 7.47
C GLU A 330 -11.68 16.34 7.11
N ASN A 331 -11.16 16.03 5.92
CA ASN A 331 -11.21 14.68 5.36
C ASN A 331 -9.82 14.25 4.90
N ALA A 332 -9.18 13.38 5.68
CA ALA A 332 -7.85 12.86 5.36
C ALA A 332 -7.78 12.10 4.03
N ARG A 333 -8.90 11.53 3.54
CA ARG A 333 -8.97 10.87 2.24
C ARG A 333 -8.76 11.85 1.09
N LEU A 334 -9.29 13.07 1.22
CA LEU A 334 -9.09 14.14 0.26
C LEU A 334 -7.62 14.60 0.25
N GLY A 335 -6.97 14.57 1.42
CA GLY A 335 -5.54 14.83 1.56
C GLY A 335 -4.65 13.84 0.83
N ILE A 336 -4.95 12.55 0.95
CA ILE A 336 -4.20 11.48 0.25
C ILE A 336 -4.37 11.62 -1.26
N GLN A 337 -5.59 11.86 -1.75
CA GLN A 337 -5.83 12.07 -3.18
C GLN A 337 -5.08 13.30 -3.71
N LEU A 338 -5.05 14.39 -2.94
CA LEU A 338 -4.30 15.59 -3.32
C LEU A 338 -2.79 15.33 -3.37
N ASP A 339 -2.25 14.51 -2.47
CA ASP A 339 -0.83 14.14 -2.48
C ASP A 339 -0.43 13.31 -3.71
N GLU A 340 -1.29 12.38 -4.14
CA GLU A 340 -1.07 11.61 -5.38
C GLU A 340 -1.05 12.53 -6.60
N VAL A 341 -1.95 13.52 -6.64
CA VAL A 341 -1.98 14.55 -7.71
C VAL A 341 -0.72 15.39 -7.68
N ILE A 342 -0.30 15.88 -6.50
CA ILE A 342 0.93 16.66 -6.33
C ILE A 342 2.14 15.87 -6.84
N ALA A 343 2.24 14.58 -6.50
CA ALA A 343 3.32 13.71 -6.96
C ALA A 343 3.29 13.51 -8.48
N ALA A 344 2.10 13.32 -9.08
CA ALA A 344 1.94 13.19 -10.52
C ALA A 344 2.30 14.50 -11.27
N VAL A 345 1.91 15.67 -10.76
CA VAL A 345 2.30 16.97 -11.33
C VAL A 345 3.81 17.17 -11.23
N ALA A 346 4.43 16.84 -10.10
CA ALA A 346 5.88 16.89 -9.94
C ALA A 346 6.61 15.95 -10.90
N GLN A 347 6.01 14.80 -11.25
CA GLN A 347 6.54 13.89 -12.25
C GLN A 347 6.47 14.49 -13.64
N VAL A 348 5.34 15.08 -14.04
CA VAL A 348 5.20 15.74 -15.34
C VAL A 348 6.17 16.92 -15.45
N ALA A 349 6.27 17.77 -14.42
CA ALA A 349 7.21 18.90 -14.42
C ALA A 349 8.66 18.44 -14.65
N LYS A 350 9.09 17.36 -13.98
CA LYS A 350 10.42 16.78 -14.17
C LYS A 350 10.61 16.19 -15.57
N LEU A 351 9.62 15.47 -16.11
CA LEU A 351 9.67 14.93 -17.47
C LEU A 351 9.76 16.03 -18.54
N CYS A 352 9.22 17.22 -18.27
CA CYS A 352 9.39 18.39 -19.13
C CYS A 352 10.82 18.95 -19.09
N GLU A 353 11.46 18.97 -17.91
CA GLU A 353 12.86 19.42 -17.74
C GLU A 353 13.84 18.50 -18.49
N GLU A 354 13.71 17.18 -18.35
CA GLU A 354 14.62 16.20 -18.97
C GLU A 354 14.54 16.15 -20.51
N GLY A 355 13.42 16.60 -21.09
CA GLY A 355 13.23 16.69 -22.55
C GLY A 355 13.76 17.98 -23.18
N GLY A 356 14.22 18.94 -22.37
CA GLY A 356 14.70 20.26 -22.83
C GLY A 356 16.17 20.30 -23.27
N ASP A 357 16.99 19.33 -22.88
CA ASP A 357 18.44 19.28 -23.16
C ASP A 357 18.80 18.54 -24.48
N SER A 358 17.83 18.37 -25.38
CA SER A 358 18.00 17.68 -26.67
C SER A 358 17.62 18.57 -27.86
N VAL A 359 18.14 19.80 -27.92
CA VAL A 359 18.11 20.65 -29.14
C VAL A 359 19.43 21.38 -29.31
#